data_AF-A0A6V7KHH2-F1
#
_entry.id   AF-A0A6V7KHH2-F1
#
_cell.length_a   1.000
_cell.length_b   1.000
_cell.length_c   1.000
_cell.angle_alpha   90.00
_cell.angle_beta   90.00
_cell.angle_gamma   90.00
#
_symmetry.space_group_name_H-M   'P 1'
#
loop_
_entity.id
_entity.type
_entity.pdbx_description
1 polymer ?
#
loop_
_entity_poly.entity_id
_entity_poly.type
_entity_poly.pdbx_seq_one_letter_code
_entity_poly.pdbx_strand_id
1 'polypeptide(L)' 'RPPSRIVGGEDAEDGEFPYQISLRYADYNQHTCGGSIIHKRFVLTAAHCVKG' A
#
# COMPACT_ATOMS: atom_id res chain seq x y z
N ARG A 1 -23.61 12.33 -0.68
CA ARG A 1 -22.48 11.42 -0.96
C ARG A 1 -21.41 12.25 -1.64
N PRO A 2 -20.22 12.46 -1.04
CA PRO A 2 -19.16 13.18 -1.73
C PRO A 2 -18.82 12.46 -3.04
N PRO A 3 -18.40 13.19 -4.08
CA PRO A 3 -17.95 12.58 -5.33
C PRO A 3 -16.81 11.60 -5.05
N SER A 4 -16.68 10.56 -5.90
CA SER A 4 -15.54 9.65 -5.83
C SER A 4 -14.25 10.45 -5.88
N ARG A 5 -13.32 10.16 -4.98
CA ARG A 5 -11.98 10.78 -4.97
C ARG A 5 -11.10 10.25 -6.12
N ILE A 6 -11.54 9.18 -6.78
CA ILE A 6 -10.81 8.51 -7.87
C ILE A 6 -11.42 8.94 -9.20
N VAL A 7 -10.60 9.51 -10.08
CA VAL A 7 -10.99 9.98 -11.42
C VAL A 7 -10.51 8.96 -12.44
N GLY A 8 -11.43 8.36 -13.19
CA GLY A 8 -11.12 7.45 -14.30
C GLY A 8 -10.42 6.15 -13.92
N GLY A 9 -10.34 5.83 -12.63
CA GLY A 9 -9.81 4.56 -12.14
C GLY A 9 -10.89 3.49 -12.02
N GLU A 10 -10.45 2.24 -12.03
CA GLU A 10 -11.25 1.05 -11.76
C GLU A 10 -10.63 0.25 -10.62
N ASP A 11 -11.42 -0.63 -10.00
CA ASP A 11 -10.91 -1.53 -8.97
C ASP A 11 -9.98 -2.56 -9.62
N ALA A 12 -8.84 -2.81 -8.98
CA ALA A 12 -7.88 -3.79 -9.47
C ALA A 12 -8.44 -5.22 -9.35
N GLU A 13 -8.09 -6.07 -10.30
CA GLU A 13 -8.39 -7.50 -10.21
C GLU A 13 -7.55 -8.18 -9.12
N ASP A 14 -8.03 -9.31 -8.61
CA ASP A 14 -7.30 -10.10 -7.61
C ASP A 14 -5.94 -10.55 -8.18
N GLY A 15 -4.86 -10.06 -7.57
CA GLY A 15 -3.50 -10.39 -7.97
C GLY A 15 -2.96 -9.61 -9.17
N GLU A 16 -3.65 -8.57 -9.65
CA GLU A 16 -3.19 -7.70 -10.74
C GLU A 16 -1.85 -7.01 -10.42
N PHE A 17 -1.69 -6.59 -9.16
CA PHE A 17 -0.46 -5.98 -8.64
C PHE A 17 0.11 -6.81 -7.48
N PRO A 18 0.70 -7.98 -7.76
CA PRO A 18 1.04 -8.97 -6.74
C PRO A 18 2.19 -8.53 -5.82
N TYR A 19 2.92 -7.48 -6.21
CA TYR A 19 3.97 -6.86 -5.43
C TYR A 19 3.46 -5.81 -4.44
N GLN A 20 2.19 -5.39 -4.53
CA GLN A 20 1.62 -4.37 -3.66
C GLN A 20 1.49 -4.89 -2.22
N ILE A 21 1.93 -4.09 -1.24
CA ILE A 21 1.77 -4.40 0.19
C ILE A 21 1.01 -3.31 0.93
N SER A 22 0.46 -3.70 2.08
CA SER A 22 -0.12 -2.79 3.08
C SER A 22 0.78 -2.74 4.30
N LEU A 23 1.49 -1.63 4.50
CA LEU A 23 2.32 -1.40 5.68
C LEU A 23 1.42 -0.95 6.83
N ARG A 24 1.52 -1.66 7.97
CA ARG A 24 0.71 -1.44 9.16
C ARG A 24 1.59 -1.47 10.41
N TYR A 25 1.39 -0.54 11.32
CA TYR A 25 2.00 -0.58 12.65
C TYR A 25 1.27 -1.58 13.55
N ALA A 26 2.04 -2.37 14.32
CA ALA A 26 1.49 -3.41 15.19
C ALA A 26 0.49 -2.87 16.21
N ASP A 27 0.75 -1.68 16.75
CA ASP A 27 -0.02 -1.09 17.85
C ASP A 27 -1.46 -0.74 17.46
N TYR A 28 -1.68 -0.35 16.20
CA TYR A 28 -2.99 0.11 15.71
C TYR A 28 -3.59 -0.80 14.64
N ASN A 29 -2.79 -1.72 14.08
CA ASN A 29 -3.15 -2.60 12.97
C ASN A 29 -3.92 -1.83 11.88
N GLN A 30 -3.49 -0.63 11.51
CA GLN A 30 -4.15 0.19 10.49
C GLN A 30 -3.19 0.39 9.31
N HIS A 31 -3.75 0.43 8.09
CA HIS A 31 -2.96 0.79 6.90
C HIS A 31 -2.38 2.18 7.07
N THR A 32 -1.07 2.31 6.85
CA THR A 32 -0.37 3.59 6.94
C THR A 32 0.29 3.98 5.63
N CYS A 33 0.91 3.02 4.94
CA CYS A 33 1.58 3.25 3.66
C CYS A 33 1.51 2.03 2.75
N GLY A 34 1.82 2.23 1.48
CA GLY A 34 2.12 1.16 0.53
C GLY A 34 3.60 0.76 0.49
N GLY A 35 3.91 -0.13 -0.43
CA GLY A 35 5.27 -0.55 -0.77
C GLY A 35 5.25 -1.62 -1.86
N SER A 36 6.44 -2.07 -2.27
CA SER A 36 6.62 -3.08 -3.31
C SER A 36 7.50 -4.23 -2.81
N ILE A 37 7.06 -5.47 -3.02
CA ILE A 37 7.92 -6.65 -2.86
C ILE A 37 8.98 -6.64 -3.95
N ILE A 38 10.25 -6.49 -3.57
CA ILE A 38 11.38 -6.48 -4.51
C ILE A 38 12.22 -7.76 -4.41
N HIS A 39 12.03 -8.54 -3.34
CA HIS A 39 12.72 -9.80 -3.11
C HIS A 39 11.96 -10.65 -2.10
N LYS A 40 12.28 -11.96 -2.00
CA LYS A 40 11.72 -12.91 -1.04
C LYS A 40 11.74 -12.46 0.43
N ARG A 41 12.59 -11.49 0.78
CA ARG A 41 12.80 -10.99 2.14
C ARG A 41 12.87 -9.47 2.23
N PHE A 42 12.64 -8.76 1.13
CA PHE A 42 12.77 -7.30 1.09
C PHE A 42 11.58 -6.64 0.42
N VAL A 43 11.10 -5.58 1.08
CA VAL A 43 10.07 -4.67 0.59
C VAL A 43 10.69 -3.29 0.49
N LEU A 44 10.41 -2.58 -0.61
CA LEU A 44 10.73 -1.17 -0.77
C LEU A 44 9.53 -0.32 -0.36
N THR A 45 9.78 0.72 0.43
CA THR A 45 8.77 1.73 0.81
C THR A 45 9.45 3.09 1.00
N ALA A 46 8.68 4.14 1.24
CA ALA A 46 9.21 5.48 1.50
C ALA A 46 9.79 5.57 2.92
N ALA A 47 10.90 6.30 3.09
CA ALA A 47 11.55 6.46 4.39
C ALA A 47 10.60 7.05 5.46
N HIS A 48 9.83 8.08 5.08
CA HIS A 48 8.87 8.75 5.97
C HIS A 48 7.73 7.84 6.46
N CYS A 49 7.53 6.68 5.83
CA CYS A 49 6.55 5.70 6.31
C CYS A 49 7.03 4.93 7.55
N VAL A 50 8.34 4.94 7.85
CA VAL A 50 8.96 4.22 8.97
C VAL A 50 9.50 5.19 10.01
N LYS A 51 10.38 6.10 9.58
CA LYS A 51 10.93 7.19 10.37
C LYS A 51 11.29 8.32 9.41
N GLY A 52 10.61 9.45 9.55
CA GLY A 52 11.02 10.73 8.95
C GLY A 52 12.19 11.32 9.71
#